data_AF-A0A0U3AYF1-F1
#
_entry.id   AF-A0A0U3AYF1-F1
#
_cell.length_a   1.000
_cell.length_b   1.000
_cell.length_c   1.000
_cell.angle_alpha   90.00
_cell.angle_beta   90.00
_cell.angle_gamma   90.00
#
_symmetry.space_group_name_H-M   'P 1'
#
loop_
_entity.id
_entity.type
_entity.pdbx_description
1 polymer ?
#
loop_
_entity_poly.entity_id
_entity_poly.type
_entity_poly.pdbx_seq_one_letter_code
_entity_poly.pdbx_strand_id
1 'polypeptide(L)' 'MNNTADKPGLSPAIRILIGIAGLPSIVLGYMLIATALEEGIADIGAFELVYSLVGVVALYIAITGKRLF' A
#
# COMPACT_ATOMS: atom_id res chain seq x y z
N MET A 1 -27.58 -0.37 -27.03
CA MET A 1 -27.06 0.33 -25.83
C MET A 1 -26.08 -0.60 -25.15
N ASN A 2 -24.79 -0.24 -25.14
CA ASN A 2 -23.75 -1.06 -24.50
C ASN A 2 -23.79 -0.76 -23.00
N ASN A 3 -24.32 -1.69 -22.20
CA ASN A 3 -24.38 -1.57 -20.75
C ASN A 3 -22.97 -1.67 -20.18
N THR A 4 -22.30 -0.55 -19.96
CA THR A 4 -21.07 -0.48 -19.14
C THR A 4 -21.42 -0.51 -17.64
N ALA A 5 -22.29 -1.45 -17.25
CA ALA A 5 -22.68 -1.64 -15.86
C ALA A 5 -21.50 -2.24 -15.08
N ASP A 6 -21.01 -1.45 -14.12
CA ASP A 6 -20.27 -1.83 -12.91
C ASP A 6 -19.38 -3.06 -13.02
N LYS A 7 -18.08 -2.84 -13.30
CA LYS A 7 -17.07 -3.86 -12.95
C LYS A 7 -17.17 -4.06 -11.43
N PRO A 8 -17.55 -5.26 -10.94
CA PRO A 8 -17.60 -5.49 -9.50
C PRO A 8 -16.20 -5.23 -8.92
N GLY A 9 -16.16 -4.49 -7.81
CA GLY A 9 -14.93 -4.21 -7.07
C GLY A 9 -14.20 -5.51 -6.67
N LEU A 10 -12.97 -5.40 -6.17
CA LEU A 10 -12.24 -6.61 -5.78
C LEU A 10 -13.02 -7.44 -4.75
N SER A 11 -12.95 -8.77 -4.91
CA SER A 11 -13.54 -9.68 -3.93
C SER A 11 -12.88 -9.48 -2.55
N PRO A 12 -13.63 -9.70 -1.44
CA PRO A 12 -13.08 -9.55 -0.10
C PRO A 12 -11.81 -10.37 0.14
N ALA A 13 -11.74 -11.59 -0.40
CA ALA A 13 -10.56 -12.44 -0.28
C ALA A 13 -9.30 -11.80 -0.90
N ILE A 14 -9.40 -11.25 -2.11
CA ILE A 14 -8.25 -10.58 -2.77
C ILE A 14 -7.86 -9.32 -2.00
N ARG A 15 -8.84 -8.55 -1.48
CA ARG A 15 -8.57 -7.37 -0.67
C ARG A 15 -7.80 -7.70 0.60
N ILE A 16 -8.16 -8.79 1.27
CA ILE A 16 -7.46 -9.28 2.47
C ILE A 16 -6.03 -9.71 2.10
N LEU A 17 -5.85 -10.46 1.00
CA LEU A 17 -4.52 -10.86 0.53
C LEU A 17 -3.63 -9.65 0.22
N ILE A 18 -4.16 -8.64 -0.47
CA ILE A 18 -3.44 -7.40 -0.76
C ILE A 18 -3.07 -6.67 0.53
N GLY A 19 -4.00 -6.58 1.49
CA GLY A 19 -3.74 -5.96 2.79
C GLY A 19 -2.61 -6.66 3.55
N ILE A 20 -2.64 -7.99 3.63
CA ILE A 20 -1.60 -8.80 4.29
C ILE A 20 -0.25 -8.63 3.57
N ALA A 21 -0.24 -8.68 2.23
CA ALA A 21 0.97 -8.48 1.43
C ALA A 21 1.56 -7.07 1.61
N GLY A 22 0.73 -6.06 1.91
CA GLY A 22 1.15 -4.70 2.20
C GLY A 22 1.73 -4.48 3.60
N LEU A 23 1.49 -5.38 4.57
CA LEU A 23 1.91 -5.19 5.96
C LEU A 23 3.42 -4.97 6.13
N PRO A 24 4.33 -5.76 5.51
CA PRO A 24 5.77 -5.52 5.65
C PRO A 24 6.19 -4.11 5.20
N SER A 25 5.52 -3.59 4.16
CA SER A 25 5.77 -2.25 3.63
C SER A 25 5.28 -1.15 4.59
N ILE A 26 4.12 -1.36 5.23
CA ILE A 26 3.60 -0.43 6.24
C ILE A 26 4.51 -0.40 7.47
N VAL A 27 4.95 -1.58 7.93
CA VAL A 27 5.92 -1.71 9.03
C VAL A 27 7.23 -1.00 8.68
N LEU A 28 7.73 -1.19 7.46
CA LEU A 28 8.91 -0.46 6.99
C LEU A 28 8.66 1.06 7.03
N GLY A 29 7.51 1.54 6.56
CA GLY A 29 7.16 2.97 6.64
C GLY A 29 7.20 3.52 8.06
N TYR A 30 6.68 2.76 9.03
CA TYR A 30 6.78 3.13 10.45
C TYR A 30 8.25 3.21 10.92
N MET A 31 9.07 2.23 10.56
CA MET A 31 10.50 2.22 10.90
C MET A 31 11.24 3.41 10.28
N LEU A 32 10.96 3.75 9.01
CA LEU A 32 11.55 4.89 8.35
C LEU A 32 11.19 6.21 9.02
N ILE A 33 9.95 6.35 9.51
CA ILE A 33 9.56 7.53 10.29
C ILE A 33 10.36 7.60 11.60
N ALA A 34 10.53 6.47 12.29
CA ALA A 34 11.35 6.42 13.52
C ALA A 34 12.81 6.80 13.24
N THR A 35 13.43 6.19 12.22
CA THR A 35 14.80 6.52 11.78
C THR A 35 14.93 7.99 11.40
N ALA A 36 13.96 8.55 10.66
CA ALA A 36 13.99 9.96 10.29
C ALA A 36 13.94 10.91 11.50
N LEU A 37 13.28 10.52 12.59
CA LEU A 37 13.18 11.32 13.82
C LEU A 37 14.39 11.15 14.74
N GLU A 38 15.01 9.97 14.77
CA GLU A 38 16.10 9.63 15.69
C GLU A 38 17.50 9.87 15.09
N GLU A 39 17.70 9.44 13.84
CA GLU A 39 19.02 9.42 13.15
C GLU A 39 19.07 10.42 11.99
N GLY A 40 17.91 10.90 11.53
CA GLY A 40 17.76 11.80 10.40
C GLY A 40 17.50 11.07 9.09
N ILE A 41 17.39 11.82 7.99
CA ILE A 41 16.96 11.28 6.68
C ILE A 41 18.12 10.78 5.81
N ALA A 42 19.38 10.95 6.24
CA ALA A 42 20.56 10.65 5.43
C ALA A 42 20.72 9.14 5.16
N ASP A 43 20.23 8.30 6.07
CA ASP A 43 20.35 6.83 5.99
C ASP A 43 19.12 6.15 5.34
N ILE A 44 18.13 6.93 4.88
CA ILE A 44 16.94 6.40 4.21
C ILE A 44 17.17 6.35 2.70
N GLY A 45 17.28 5.13 2.16
CA GLY A 45 17.39 4.91 0.73
C GLY A 45 16.08 5.12 -0.03
N ALA A 46 16.22 5.36 -1.34
CA ALA A 46 15.08 5.54 -2.24
C ALA A 46 14.24 4.25 -2.38
N PHE A 47 14.87 3.08 -2.25
CA PHE A 47 14.17 1.79 -2.34
C PHE A 47 13.22 1.62 -1.16
N GLU A 48 13.69 1.88 0.06
CA GLU A 48 12.91 1.77 1.29
C GLU A 48 11.72 2.73 1.26
N LEU A 49 11.96 3.96 0.79
CA LEU A 49 10.92 4.96 0.61
C LEU A 49 9.83 4.46 -0.35
N VAL A 50 10.21 4.01 -1.54
CA VAL A 50 9.26 3.50 -2.55
C VAL A 50 8.53 2.25 -2.03
N TYR A 51 9.25 1.32 -1.40
CA TYR A 51 8.67 0.11 -0.86
C TYR A 51 7.63 0.42 0.23
N SER A 52 7.91 1.38 1.11
CA SER A 52 6.93 1.80 2.12
C SER A 52 5.67 2.43 1.51
N LEU A 53 5.81 3.20 0.42
CA LEU A 53 4.68 3.76 -0.32
C LEU A 53 3.82 2.68 -0.97
N VAL A 54 4.40 1.57 -1.44
CA VAL A 54 3.64 0.42 -1.94
C VAL A 54 2.70 -0.13 -0.87
N GLY A 55 3.09 -0.09 0.40
CA GLY A 55 2.23 -0.46 1.53
C GLY A 55 0.99 0.42 1.66
N VAL A 56 1.15 1.74 1.50
CA VAL A 56 0.04 2.71 1.52
C VAL A 56 -0.93 2.45 0.36
N VAL A 57 -0.39 2.18 -0.81
CA VAL A 57 -1.16 1.82 -2.00
C VAL A 57 -1.92 0.50 -1.81
N ALA A 58 -1.27 -0.52 -1.27
CA ALA A 58 -1.90 -1.80 -0.96
C ALA A 58 -3.04 -1.63 0.06
N LEU A 59 -2.82 -0.82 1.10
CA LEU A 59 -3.85 -0.49 2.09
C LEU A 59 -5.06 0.21 1.47
N TYR A 60 -4.80 1.19 0.59
CA TYR A 60 -5.86 1.87 -0.15
C TYR A 60 -6.71 0.90 -0.97
N ILE A 61 -6.08 -0.02 -1.71
CA ILE A 61 -6.79 -1.03 -2.52
C ILE A 61 -7.56 -1.99 -1.60
N ALA A 62 -6.96 -2.43 -0.49
CA ALA A 62 -7.60 -3.32 0.48
C ALA A 62 -8.86 -2.69 1.10
N ILE A 63 -8.81 -1.39 1.44
CA ILE A 63 -9.94 -0.68 2.07
C ILE A 63 -11.01 -0.29 1.04
N THR A 64 -10.63 0.24 -0.11
CA THR A 64 -11.58 0.79 -1.09
C THR A 64 -12.11 -0.26 -2.07
N GLY A 65 -11.37 -1.35 -2.28
CA GLY A 65 -11.68 -2.34 -3.31
C GLY A 65 -11.53 -1.81 -4.74
N LYS A 66 -11.01 -0.59 -4.92
CA LYS A 66 -10.77 0.03 -6.22
C LYS A 66 -9.47 -0.48 -6.82
N ARG A 67 -9.51 -0.81 -8.11
CA ARG A 67 -8.31 -1.09 -8.90
C ARG A 67 -7.68 0.24 -9.28
N LEU A 68 -6.35 0.32 -9.23
CA LEU A 68 -5.63 1.49 -9.73
C LEU A 68 -5.45 1.45 -11.25
N PHE A 69 -5.67 0.28 -11.88
CA PHE A 69 -5.58 0.04 -13.33
C PHE A 69 -6.66 -0.96 -13.78
#